data_AF-A0A1I4LN91-F1
#
_entry.id   AF-A0A1I4LN91-F1
#
_cell.length_a   1.000
_cell.length_b   1.000
_cell.length_c   1.000
_cell.angle_alpha   90.00
_cell.angle_beta   90.00
_cell.angle_gamma   90.00
#
_symmetry.space_group_name_H-M   'P 1'
#
loop_
_entity.id
_entity.type
_entity.pdbx_description
1 polymer ?
#
loop_
_entity_poly.entity_id
_entity_poly.type
_entity_poly.pdbx_seq_one_letter_code
_entity_poly.pdbx_strand_id
1 'polypeptide(L)'
;MDKVVSSAREAVADVPDGAVLAVGGFGLCGVPIALIGALLEQGASRLTTISNNCGVDDQALGVLLYAGRITRTISSFVGGNKELARLYLSGQLEVELTPQGTLAERLRAGGAGIPAFYTPTGVGTLVADGGIPVRYTPEGAVAQVSKPKELREFDGRQYVLETALTADFG
;
A
#
# COMPACT_ATOMS: atom_id res chain seq x y z
N MET A 1 -1.48 -27.81 11.87
CA MET A 1 -0.46 -27.97 10.81
C MET A 1 0.72 -27.08 11.20
N ASP A 2 1.91 -27.65 11.34
CA ASP A 2 3.12 -26.87 11.59
C ASP A 2 3.59 -26.24 10.28
N LYS A 3 3.81 -24.92 10.29
CA LYS A 3 4.29 -24.13 9.13
C LYS A 3 5.58 -23.37 9.47
N VAL A 4 6.27 -23.76 10.54
CA VAL A 4 7.57 -23.19 10.88
C VAL A 4 8.59 -23.59 9.81
N VAL A 5 9.25 -22.59 9.24
CA VAL A 5 10.35 -22.75 8.28
C VAL A 5 11.68 -22.42 8.94
N SER A 6 12.77 -22.92 8.38
CA SER A 6 14.10 -22.86 9.00
C SER A 6 14.75 -21.47 8.89
N SER A 7 14.28 -20.62 7.98
CA SER A 7 14.86 -19.29 7.74
C SER A 7 13.89 -18.31 7.09
N ALA A 8 14.18 -17.01 7.20
CA ALA A 8 13.46 -15.95 6.49
C ALA A 8 13.57 -16.09 4.96
N ARG A 9 14.69 -16.61 4.45
CA ARG A 9 14.89 -16.88 3.01
C ARG A 9 13.92 -17.94 2.50
N GLU A 10 13.74 -19.01 3.27
CA GLU A 10 12.76 -20.05 2.94
C GLU A 10 11.33 -19.50 3.00
N ALA A 11 11.03 -18.64 3.98
CA ALA A 11 9.71 -18.03 4.16
C ALA A 11 9.25 -17.12 3.00
N VAL A 12 10.17 -16.60 2.20
CA VAL A 12 9.89 -15.68 1.08
C VAL A 12 10.26 -16.26 -0.29
N ALA A 13 10.67 -17.54 -0.33
CA ALA A 13 11.25 -18.15 -1.53
C ALA A 13 10.30 -18.17 -2.73
N ASP A 14 9.00 -18.25 -2.47
CA ASP A 14 7.93 -18.37 -3.45
C ASP A 14 7.26 -17.03 -3.81
N VAL A 15 7.75 -15.90 -3.30
CA VAL A 15 7.24 -14.57 -3.67
C VAL A 15 7.67 -14.24 -5.11
N PRO A 16 6.72 -14.14 -6.07
CA PRO A 16 7.06 -13.83 -7.45
C PRO A 16 7.23 -12.32 -7.67
N ASP A 17 7.84 -11.96 -8.79
CA ASP A 17 7.71 -10.60 -9.32
C ASP A 17 6.23 -10.23 -9.50
N GLY A 18 5.86 -8.98 -9.20
CA GLY A 18 4.49 -8.49 -9.38
C GLY A 18 3.56 -8.77 -8.19
N ALA A 19 4.03 -9.44 -7.14
CA ALA A 19 3.21 -9.79 -5.99
C ALA A 19 2.66 -8.56 -5.24
N VAL A 20 1.46 -8.71 -4.69
CA VAL A 20 0.86 -7.77 -3.75
C VAL A 20 1.17 -8.23 -2.32
N LEU A 21 1.79 -7.35 -1.54
CA LEU A 21 2.25 -7.64 -0.18
C LEU A 21 1.51 -6.75 0.83
N ALA A 22 0.78 -7.34 1.78
CA ALA A 22 0.35 -6.63 2.97
C ALA A 22 1.50 -6.66 3.99
N VAL A 23 1.97 -5.49 4.42
CA VAL A 23 3.16 -5.40 5.30
C VAL A 23 2.79 -4.66 6.57
N GLY A 24 2.95 -5.37 7.70
CA GLY A 24 2.69 -4.81 9.03
C GLY A 24 3.69 -3.73 9.45
N GLY A 25 3.25 -2.91 10.40
CA GLY A 25 4.07 -1.90 11.05
C GLY A 25 3.49 -0.49 10.97
N PHE A 26 3.98 0.39 11.86
CA PHE A 26 3.64 1.81 11.91
C PHE A 26 4.94 2.61 12.07
N GLY A 27 5.31 3.37 11.03
CA GLY A 27 6.66 3.91 10.90
C GLY A 27 7.69 2.78 10.91
N LEU A 28 8.52 2.71 11.96
CA LEU A 28 9.50 1.64 12.17
C LEU A 28 9.09 0.62 13.24
N CYS A 29 7.95 0.82 13.90
CA CYS A 29 7.48 -0.08 14.96
C CYS A 29 6.70 -1.26 14.36
N GLY A 30 7.03 -2.49 14.77
CA GLY A 30 6.31 -3.70 14.36
C GLY A 30 6.52 -4.12 12.91
N VAL A 31 7.58 -3.64 12.25
CA VAL A 31 7.91 -3.97 10.86
C VAL A 31 8.65 -5.32 10.79
N PRO A 32 8.35 -6.20 9.81
CA PRO A 32 9.02 -7.49 9.65
C PRO A 32 10.40 -7.35 8.97
N ILE A 33 11.35 -6.69 9.64
CA ILE A 33 12.68 -6.33 9.09
C ILE A 33 13.43 -7.54 8.50
N ALA A 34 13.41 -8.69 9.17
CA ALA A 34 14.11 -9.90 8.71
C ALA A 34 13.53 -10.45 7.39
N LEU A 35 12.20 -10.42 7.23
CA LEU A 35 11.54 -10.89 6.00
C LEU A 35 11.79 -9.91 4.85
N ILE A 36 11.77 -8.61 5.12
CA ILE A 36 12.07 -7.58 4.12
C ILE A 36 13.51 -7.73 3.60
N GLY A 37 14.48 -7.93 4.51
CA GLY A 37 15.87 -8.19 4.12
C GLY A 37 16.01 -9.47 3.29
N ALA A 38 15.35 -10.55 3.70
CA ALA A 38 15.35 -11.80 2.93
C ALA A 38 14.71 -11.64 1.54
N LEU A 39 13.64 -10.84 1.43
CA LEU A 39 13.00 -10.57 0.15
C LEU A 39 13.89 -9.73 -0.78
N LEU A 40 14.65 -8.77 -0.22
CA LEU A 40 15.65 -8.02 -0.97
C LEU A 40 16.73 -8.95 -1.55
N GLU A 41 17.22 -9.91 -0.75
CA GLU A 41 18.18 -10.93 -1.21
C GLU A 41 17.56 -11.86 -2.25
N GLN A 42 16.30 -12.25 -2.06
CA GLN A 42 15.57 -13.15 -2.96
C GLN A 42 15.35 -12.52 -4.34
N GLY A 43 15.15 -11.20 -4.40
CA GLY A 43 15.25 -10.42 -5.63
C GLY A 43 13.94 -10.10 -6.35
N ALA A 44 12.78 -10.46 -5.81
CA ALA A 44 11.48 -10.10 -6.37
C ALA A 44 11.34 -8.58 -6.59
N SER A 45 10.66 -8.21 -7.66
CA SER A 45 10.52 -6.85 -8.16
C SER A 45 9.11 -6.58 -8.67
N ARG A 46 8.84 -5.34 -9.10
CA ARG A 46 7.50 -4.91 -9.55
C ARG A 46 6.43 -5.12 -8.47
N LEU A 47 6.83 -5.02 -7.20
CA LEU A 47 5.99 -5.30 -6.05
C LEU A 47 4.97 -4.18 -5.83
N THR A 48 3.76 -4.59 -5.41
CA THR A 48 2.77 -3.69 -4.85
C THR A 48 2.73 -3.87 -3.34
N THR A 49 2.87 -2.79 -2.57
CA THR A 49 2.78 -2.84 -1.11
C THR A 49 1.49 -2.24 -0.60
N ILE A 50 0.90 -2.87 0.42
CA ILE A 50 -0.21 -2.35 1.22
C ILE A 50 0.33 -2.22 2.64
N SER A 51 0.63 -0.99 3.06
CA SER A 51 1.26 -0.73 4.36
C SER A 51 0.86 0.66 4.83
N ASN A 52 0.85 0.90 6.13
CA ASN A 52 0.55 2.24 6.65
C ASN A 52 1.55 3.30 6.12
N ASN A 53 2.83 2.90 6.06
CA ASN A 53 3.94 3.70 5.55
C ASN A 53 4.80 2.85 4.61
N CYS A 54 5.51 3.49 3.68
CA CYS A 54 6.46 2.81 2.79
C CYS A 54 7.91 3.03 3.24
N GLY A 55 8.16 2.79 4.53
CA GLY A 55 9.48 2.95 5.18
C GLY A 55 9.89 4.39 5.45
N VAL A 56 11.06 4.54 6.08
CA VAL A 56 11.74 5.82 6.35
C VAL A 56 13.14 5.70 5.77
N ASP A 57 13.47 6.56 4.81
CA ASP A 57 14.70 6.47 4.02
C ASP A 57 14.99 5.02 3.57
N ASP A 58 16.16 4.47 3.90
CA ASP A 58 16.63 3.12 3.57
C ASP A 58 16.30 2.08 4.65
N GLN A 59 15.27 2.30 5.47
CA GLN A 59 14.84 1.36 6.51
C GLN A 59 13.43 0.81 6.24
N ALA A 60 13.13 -0.35 6.83
CA ALA A 60 11.86 -1.05 6.62
C ALA A 60 11.60 -1.27 5.11
N LEU A 61 10.40 -0.97 4.60
CA LEU A 61 10.09 -1.04 3.17
C LEU A 61 10.95 -0.11 2.30
N GLY A 62 11.63 0.86 2.91
CA GLY A 62 12.60 1.73 2.26
C GLY A 62 13.72 0.96 1.56
N VAL A 63 14.18 -0.17 2.12
CA VAL A 63 15.26 -0.96 1.48
C VAL A 63 14.85 -1.48 0.11
N LEU A 64 13.59 -1.93 -0.03
CA LEU A 64 13.04 -2.44 -1.29
C LEU A 64 12.76 -1.28 -2.26
N LEU A 65 12.32 -0.13 -1.73
CA LEU A 65 12.07 1.07 -2.51
C LEU A 65 13.35 1.62 -3.15
N TYR A 66 14.41 1.80 -2.35
CA TYR A 66 15.72 2.25 -2.82
C TYR A 66 16.36 1.27 -3.81
N ALA A 67 16.06 -0.03 -3.67
CA ALA A 67 16.46 -1.05 -4.63
C ALA A 67 15.59 -1.11 -5.90
N GLY A 68 14.63 -0.19 -6.06
CA GLY A 68 13.74 -0.13 -7.24
C GLY A 68 12.78 -1.32 -7.36
N ARG A 69 12.48 -2.01 -6.26
CA ARG A 69 11.66 -3.24 -6.26
C ARG A 69 10.16 -2.97 -6.14
N ILE A 70 9.76 -1.81 -5.64
CA ILE A 70 8.36 -1.41 -5.45
C ILE A 70 7.92 -0.50 -6.59
N THR A 71 6.85 -0.89 -7.29
CA THR A 71 6.25 -0.09 -8.39
C THR A 71 4.93 0.55 -8.00
N ARG A 72 4.27 0.07 -6.94
CA ARG A 72 3.06 0.66 -6.39
C ARG A 72 3.03 0.55 -4.87
N THR A 73 2.51 1.56 -4.20
CA THR A 73 2.18 1.48 -2.78
C THR A 73 0.79 2.05 -2.49
N ILE A 74 0.03 1.32 -1.68
CA ILE A 74 -1.23 1.77 -1.07
C ILE A 74 -0.90 2.09 0.39
N SER A 75 -0.87 3.39 0.71
CA SER A 75 -0.35 3.90 1.98
C SER A 75 -1.24 5.00 2.56
N SER A 76 -1.19 5.18 3.88
CA SER A 76 -1.90 6.28 4.55
C SER A 76 -1.05 7.53 4.70
N PHE A 77 0.26 7.33 4.88
CA PHE A 77 1.20 8.43 5.03
C PHE A 77 2.54 8.06 4.40
N VAL A 78 2.95 8.85 3.42
CA VAL A 78 4.18 8.65 2.64
C VAL A 78 5.27 9.69 2.93
N GLY A 79 5.05 10.56 3.93
CA GLY A 79 6.06 11.52 4.36
C GLY A 79 7.26 10.84 5.04
N GLY A 80 8.42 11.51 5.03
CA GLY A 80 9.63 11.01 5.70
C GLY A 80 10.47 10.04 4.87
N ASN A 81 10.18 9.87 3.58
CA ASN A 81 11.02 9.10 2.66
C ASN A 81 11.28 9.92 1.37
N LYS A 82 12.51 10.41 1.21
CA LYS A 82 12.88 11.26 0.06
C LYS A 82 12.87 10.50 -1.26
N GLU A 83 13.24 9.22 -1.23
CA GLU A 83 13.26 8.40 -2.44
C GLU A 83 11.85 8.08 -2.92
N LEU A 84 10.91 7.87 -2.00
CA LEU A 84 9.50 7.75 -2.35
C LEU A 84 9.02 8.98 -3.11
N ALA A 85 9.26 10.17 -2.56
CA ALA A 85 8.86 11.42 -3.21
C ALA A 85 9.51 11.56 -4.59
N ARG A 86 10.80 11.23 -4.72
CA ARG A 86 11.53 11.27 -5.99
C ARG A 86 10.94 10.31 -7.03
N LEU A 87 10.71 9.05 -6.65
CA LEU A 87 10.15 8.03 -7.53
C LEU A 87 8.71 8.36 -7.94
N TYR A 88 7.91 8.85 -7.00
CA TYR A 88 6.53 9.26 -7.26
C TYR A 88 6.47 10.44 -8.23
N LEU A 89 7.20 11.53 -7.96
CA LEU A 89 7.21 12.73 -8.80
C LEU A 89 7.88 12.52 -10.17
N SER A 90 8.76 11.52 -10.29
CA SER A 90 9.34 11.12 -11.58
C SER A 90 8.50 10.11 -12.36
N GLY A 91 7.35 9.69 -11.83
CA GLY A 91 6.44 8.76 -12.50
C GLY A 91 6.85 7.28 -12.45
N GLN A 92 7.88 6.95 -11.66
CA GLN A 92 8.42 5.60 -11.48
C GLN A 92 7.68 4.78 -10.41
N LEU A 93 6.93 5.45 -9.53
CA LEU A 93 6.14 4.84 -8.47
C LEU A 93 4.68 5.30 -8.53
N GLU A 94 3.75 4.37 -8.42
CA GLU A 94 2.34 4.66 -8.18
C GLU A 94 2.04 4.75 -6.68
N VAL A 95 1.31 5.78 -6.27
CA VAL A 95 0.93 5.99 -4.86
C VAL A 95 -0.58 6.13 -4.75
N GLU A 96 -1.22 5.21 -4.04
CA GLU A 96 -2.63 5.32 -3.63
C GLU A 96 -2.70 5.77 -2.17
N LEU A 97 -3.01 7.05 -1.95
CA LEU A 97 -3.22 7.59 -0.62
C LEU A 97 -4.60 7.17 -0.09
N THR A 98 -4.59 6.40 1.01
CA THR A 98 -5.80 5.86 1.64
C THR A 98 -5.85 6.28 3.11
N PRO A 99 -6.94 6.88 3.62
CA PRO A 99 -7.05 7.18 5.05
C PRO A 99 -6.73 5.96 5.92
N GLN A 100 -5.94 6.13 6.98
CA GLN A 100 -5.40 5.02 7.77
C GLN A 100 -6.48 4.05 8.29
N GLY A 101 -7.57 4.57 8.85
CA GLY A 101 -8.67 3.73 9.33
C GLY A 101 -9.34 2.95 8.19
N THR A 102 -9.51 3.59 7.03
CA THR A 102 -10.01 2.95 5.82
C THR A 102 -9.05 1.87 5.31
N LEU A 103 -7.74 2.11 5.31
CA LEU A 103 -6.73 1.12 4.89
C LEU A 103 -6.81 -0.15 5.75
N ALA A 104 -6.88 0.03 7.07
CA ALA A 104 -7.02 -1.08 8.00
C ALA A 104 -8.34 -1.85 7.79
N GLU A 105 -9.45 -1.15 7.62
CA GLU A 105 -10.77 -1.79 7.44
C GLU A 105 -10.88 -2.47 6.07
N ARG A 106 -10.26 -1.93 5.01
CA ARG A 106 -10.18 -2.58 3.68
C ARG A 106 -9.42 -3.90 3.74
N LEU A 107 -8.31 -3.97 4.48
CA LEU A 107 -7.57 -5.22 4.72
C LEU A 107 -8.39 -6.20 5.57
N ARG A 108 -9.01 -5.73 6.66
CA ARG A 108 -9.89 -6.55 7.51
C ARG A 108 -11.04 -7.14 6.70
N ALA A 109 -11.69 -6.33 5.87
CA ALA A 109 -12.80 -6.73 5.00
C ALA A 109 -12.37 -7.82 4.01
N GLY A 110 -11.19 -7.69 3.40
CA GLY A 110 -10.61 -8.71 2.51
C GLY A 110 -10.41 -10.05 3.20
N GLY A 111 -9.81 -10.06 4.40
CA GLY A 111 -9.63 -11.28 5.20
C GLY A 111 -10.94 -11.89 5.73
N ALA A 112 -12.00 -11.10 5.83
CA ALA A 112 -13.31 -11.53 6.32
C ALA A 112 -14.31 -11.92 5.21
N GLY A 113 -13.92 -11.84 3.93
CA GLY A 113 -14.82 -12.12 2.81
C GLY A 113 -15.91 -11.06 2.61
N ILE A 114 -15.67 -9.82 3.05
CA ILE A 114 -16.57 -8.67 2.86
C ILE A 114 -16.04 -7.86 1.67
N PRO A 115 -16.71 -7.85 0.51
CA PRO A 115 -16.14 -7.25 -0.70
C PRO A 115 -16.08 -5.72 -0.67
N ALA A 116 -16.97 -5.08 0.08
CA ALA A 116 -16.99 -3.62 0.27
C ALA A 116 -17.76 -3.24 1.54
N PHE A 117 -17.50 -2.04 2.06
CA PHE A 117 -18.18 -1.46 3.21
C PHE A 117 -18.30 0.07 3.05
N TYR A 118 -19.20 0.70 3.82
CA TYR A 118 -19.34 2.15 3.85
C TYR A 118 -18.65 2.75 5.09
N THR A 119 -17.99 3.89 4.92
CA THR A 119 -17.37 4.66 6.01
C THR A 119 -17.61 6.16 5.81
N PRO A 120 -17.77 6.98 6.87
CA PRO A 120 -17.89 8.43 6.69
C PRO A 120 -16.51 9.08 6.40
N THR A 121 -15.42 8.33 6.56
CA THR A 121 -14.05 8.82 6.34
C THR A 121 -13.82 9.14 4.87
N GLY A 122 -13.51 10.41 4.57
CA GLY A 122 -13.18 10.88 3.22
C GLY A 122 -14.35 11.53 2.47
N VAL A 123 -15.57 11.51 3.02
CA VAL A 123 -16.73 12.24 2.47
C VAL A 123 -16.42 13.73 2.36
N GLY A 124 -16.76 14.34 1.22
CA GLY A 124 -16.49 15.76 0.94
C GLY A 124 -15.02 16.09 0.74
N THR A 125 -14.20 15.09 0.40
CA THR A 125 -12.78 15.26 0.10
C THR A 125 -12.43 14.54 -1.21
N LEU A 126 -11.23 14.79 -1.72
CA LEU A 126 -10.71 14.09 -2.91
C LEU A 126 -10.65 12.56 -2.76
N VAL A 127 -10.73 12.02 -1.53
CA VAL A 127 -10.85 10.57 -1.32
C VAL A 127 -12.17 10.05 -1.89
N ALA A 128 -13.27 10.79 -1.70
CA ALA A 128 -14.58 10.44 -2.24
C ALA A 128 -14.77 10.99 -3.66
N ASP A 129 -14.35 12.23 -3.91
CA ASP A 129 -14.59 12.93 -5.17
C ASP A 129 -13.64 12.45 -6.29
N GLY A 130 -12.55 11.76 -5.93
CA GLY A 130 -11.45 11.43 -6.83
C GLY A 130 -10.53 12.63 -7.09
N GLY A 131 -9.61 12.47 -8.04
CA GLY A 131 -8.71 13.54 -8.46
C GLY A 131 -7.37 13.62 -7.72
N ILE A 132 -7.15 12.84 -6.66
CA ILE A 132 -5.82 12.68 -6.05
C ILE A 132 -4.88 12.07 -7.11
N PRO A 133 -3.74 12.71 -7.46
CA PRO A 133 -2.77 12.09 -8.37
C PRO A 133 -2.32 10.74 -7.80
N VAL A 134 -2.32 9.72 -8.65
CA VAL A 134 -1.85 8.35 -8.35
C VAL A 134 -0.51 8.08 -9.04
N ARG A 135 -0.31 8.69 -10.21
CA ARG A 135 0.91 8.54 -11.00
C ARG A 135 1.22 9.82 -11.77
N TYR A 136 2.50 10.16 -11.86
CA TYR A 136 3.01 11.22 -12.75
C TYR A 136 3.65 10.63 -14.01
N THR A 137 3.81 11.45 -15.05
CA THR A 137 4.67 11.14 -16.20
C THR A 137 6.12 11.52 -15.88
N PRO A 138 7.12 11.03 -16.64
CA PRO A 138 8.51 11.46 -16.49
C PRO A 138 8.73 12.97 -16.65
N GLU A 139 7.84 13.65 -17.38
CA GLU A 139 7.83 15.10 -17.61
C GLU A 139 7.17 15.89 -16.46
N GLY A 140 6.67 15.20 -15.42
CA GLY A 140 6.05 15.81 -14.24
C GLY A 140 4.56 16.14 -14.39
N ALA A 141 3.90 15.71 -15.47
CA ALA A 141 2.45 15.85 -15.62
C ALA A 141 1.70 14.76 -14.84
N VAL A 142 0.46 15.01 -14.42
CA VAL A 142 -0.38 13.98 -13.78
C VAL A 142 -0.83 12.97 -14.85
N ALA A 143 -0.37 11.72 -14.75
CA ALA A 143 -0.71 10.64 -15.69
C ALA A 143 -2.00 9.93 -15.30
N GLN A 144 -2.26 9.79 -13.99
CA GLN A 144 -3.41 9.10 -13.45
C GLN A 144 -3.88 9.77 -12.17
N VAL A 145 -5.19 9.87 -11.99
CA VAL A 145 -5.83 10.29 -10.74
C VAL A 145 -6.69 9.16 -10.16
N SER A 146 -6.94 9.23 -8.86
CA SER A 146 -7.92 8.41 -8.16
C SER A 146 -9.32 8.65 -8.74
N LYS A 147 -10.12 7.57 -8.77
CA LYS A 147 -11.50 7.62 -9.27
C LYS A 147 -12.43 8.12 -8.17
N PRO A 148 -13.54 8.79 -8.53
CA PRO A 148 -14.61 9.05 -7.58
C PRO A 148 -15.16 7.72 -7.04
N LYS A 149 -15.63 7.75 -5.79
CA LYS A 149 -16.20 6.61 -5.10
C LYS A 149 -17.70 6.79 -4.93
N GLU A 150 -18.42 5.69 -4.79
CA GLU A 150 -19.86 5.73 -4.57
C GLU A 150 -20.18 6.35 -3.20
N LEU A 151 -21.16 7.25 -3.16
CA LEU A 151 -21.69 7.82 -1.94
C LEU A 151 -23.08 7.26 -1.67
N ARG A 152 -23.37 6.99 -0.39
CA ARG A 152 -24.70 6.59 0.06
C ARG A 152 -25.04 7.23 1.40
N GLU A 153 -26.29 7.64 1.55
CA GLU A 153 -26.80 8.18 2.81
C GLU A 153 -27.40 7.08 3.68
N PHE A 154 -27.07 7.11 4.97
CA PHE A 154 -27.69 6.32 6.03
C PHE A 154 -27.99 7.25 7.20
N ASP A 155 -29.24 7.29 7.67
CA ASP A 155 -29.69 8.09 8.81
C ASP A 155 -29.31 9.58 8.72
N GLY A 156 -29.46 10.19 7.54
CA GLY A 156 -29.14 11.60 7.31
C GLY A 156 -27.65 11.94 7.23
N ARG A 157 -26.77 10.93 7.18
CA ARG A 157 -25.31 11.11 7.03
C ARG A 157 -24.81 10.40 5.78
N GLN A 158 -23.95 11.07 5.01
CA GLN A 158 -23.29 10.50 3.86
C GLN A 158 -22.10 9.61 4.26
N TYR A 159 -21.91 8.54 3.51
CA TYR A 159 -20.81 7.59 3.64
C TYR A 159 -20.25 7.28 2.25
N VAL A 160 -18.96 6.97 2.17
CA VAL A 160 -18.28 6.53 0.95
C VAL A 160 -18.09 5.02 0.95
N LEU A 161 -18.32 4.40 -0.20
CA LEU A 161 -18.07 2.97 -0.43
C LEU A 161 -16.57 2.74 -0.61
N GLU A 162 -16.02 1.79 0.15
CA GLU A 162 -14.64 1.34 0.06
C GLU A 162 -14.62 -0.16 -0.24
N THR A 163 -13.77 -0.57 -1.18
CA THR A 163 -13.61 -1.98 -1.56
C THR A 163 -12.50 -2.63 -0.76
N ALA A 164 -12.68 -3.92 -0.46
CA ALA A 164 -11.69 -4.71 0.22
C ALA A 164 -10.34 -4.73 -0.51
N LEU A 165 -9.28 -4.86 0.28
CA LEU A 165 -7.93 -5.11 -0.19
C LEU A 165 -7.54 -6.54 0.18
N THR A 166 -7.02 -7.27 -0.80
CA THR A 166 -6.42 -8.59 -0.63
C THR A 166 -4.98 -8.55 -1.11
N ALA A 167 -4.11 -9.32 -0.46
CA ALA A 167 -2.71 -9.46 -0.83
C ALA A 167 -2.41 -10.93 -1.14
N ASP A 168 -1.40 -11.17 -1.98
CA ASP A 168 -0.90 -12.52 -2.26
C ASP A 168 -0.15 -13.07 -1.04
N PHE A 169 0.56 -12.19 -0.32
CA PHE A 169 1.29 -12.47 0.92
C PHE A 169 1.01 -11.38 1.98
N GLY A 170 0.96 -11.75 3.26
CA GLY A 170 0.72 -10.83 4.37
C GLY A 170 0.87 -11.44 5.76
#